data_AF-A0A4S1E0Q0-F1
#
_entry.id   AF-A0A4S1E0Q0-F1
#
_cell.length_a   1.000
_cell.length_b   1.000
_cell.length_c   1.000
_cell.angle_alpha   90.00
_cell.angle_beta   90.00
_cell.angle_gamma   90.00
#
_symmetry.space_group_name_H-M   'P 1'
#
loop_
_entity.id
_entity.type
_entity.pdbx_description
1 polymer ?
#
loop_
_entity_poly.entity_id
_entity_poly.type
_entity_poly.pdbx_seq_one_letter_code
_entity_poly.pdbx_strand_id
1 'polypeptide(L)'
;MKKLLLLFILSLITQTGISQCTTSASSFGNNTNITSYNVSGDVTVTLNNNNTVTLDLGTNFQTAGGPDIRAYLVNSNGASDTALRNSKIADLDNIEFGLVGCTGCIPAIPSNGAKSFTVNIPNGKNIEDFDRVFFYCLAFDQFWDFGSFASFNATNCSSVLNIEENAFNKTSIFPNPASSIVRISSPTDALTQIRIFNALGKVVHQSEVRLNNDIDVSNLKSGIYILSAISDRQSISKKLVIK
;
A
#
# COMPACT_ATOMS: atom_id res chain seq x y z
N MET A 1 -11.99 -39.59 -43.82
CA MET A 1 -11.89 -39.50 -42.35
C MET A 1 -10.52 -38.96 -41.98
N LYS A 2 -10.43 -37.72 -41.49
CA LYS A 2 -9.31 -37.18 -40.70
C LYS A 2 -9.78 -35.83 -40.13
N LYS A 3 -10.37 -35.86 -38.93
CA LYS A 3 -10.70 -34.64 -38.17
C LYS A 3 -9.40 -34.10 -37.59
N LEU A 4 -8.93 -32.98 -38.11
CA LEU A 4 -7.79 -32.25 -37.55
C LEU A 4 -8.31 -31.48 -36.33
N LEU A 5 -8.04 -32.01 -35.13
CA LEU A 5 -8.41 -31.39 -33.87
C LEU A 5 -7.38 -30.27 -33.57
N LEU A 6 -7.77 -29.01 -33.78
CA LEU A 6 -6.97 -27.87 -33.34
C LEU A 6 -7.08 -27.76 -31.82
N LEU A 7 -6.04 -28.16 -31.09
CA LEU A 7 -5.89 -27.83 -29.67
C LEU A 7 -5.43 -26.37 -29.56
N PHE A 8 -6.32 -25.50 -29.06
CA PHE A 8 -5.98 -24.14 -28.66
C PHE A 8 -5.29 -24.23 -27.29
N ILE A 9 -3.96 -24.16 -27.28
CA ILE A 9 -3.17 -24.10 -26.05
C ILE A 9 -3.24 -22.65 -25.57
N LEU A 10 -4.10 -22.38 -24.58
CA LEU A 10 -4.16 -21.10 -23.90
C LEU A 10 -2.90 -20.97 -23.01
N SER A 11 -1.85 -20.34 -23.52
CA SER A 11 -0.67 -20.03 -22.72
C SER A 11 -1.03 -18.96 -21.69
N LEU A 12 -1.20 -19.37 -20.43
CA LEU A 12 -1.34 -18.44 -19.33
C LEU A 12 0.04 -17.83 -19.04
N ILE A 13 0.27 -16.63 -19.57
CA ILE A 13 1.47 -15.83 -19.25
C ILE A 13 1.31 -15.36 -17.80
N THR A 14 1.91 -16.08 -16.85
CA THR A 14 2.03 -15.58 -15.47
C THR A 14 3.11 -14.51 -15.47
N GLN A 15 2.72 -13.24 -15.54
CA GLN A 15 3.62 -12.14 -15.26
C GLN A 15 3.95 -12.17 -13.77
N THR A 16 5.16 -12.63 -13.42
CA THR A 16 5.71 -12.43 -12.08
C THR A 16 6.23 -10.99 -12.00
N GLY A 17 5.30 -10.04 -11.87
CA GLY A 17 5.66 -8.73 -11.34
C GLY A 17 5.89 -8.88 -9.84
N ILE A 18 7.05 -8.50 -9.33
CA ILE A 18 7.22 -8.30 -7.89
C ILE A 18 6.19 -7.26 -7.49
N SER A 19 5.26 -7.61 -6.61
CA SER A 19 4.34 -6.65 -6.01
C SER A 19 5.12 -5.78 -5.04
N GLN A 20 4.65 -4.55 -4.84
CA GLN A 20 5.20 -3.67 -3.82
C GLN A 20 4.98 -4.37 -2.47
N CYS A 21 6.01 -4.39 -1.64
CA CYS A 21 6.05 -5.17 -0.42
C CYS A 21 6.49 -4.29 0.74
N THR A 22 5.61 -4.12 1.73
CA THR A 22 5.83 -3.22 2.86
C THR A 22 5.90 -4.01 4.16
N THR A 23 6.86 -3.65 5.01
CA THR A 23 7.07 -4.24 6.33
C THR A 23 7.36 -3.14 7.33
N SER A 24 6.90 -3.31 8.57
CA SER A 24 7.16 -2.36 9.65
C SER A 24 8.41 -2.77 10.42
N ALA A 25 9.29 -1.79 10.65
CA ALA A 25 10.39 -1.96 11.59
C ALA A 25 9.89 -1.73 13.02
N SER A 26 10.40 -2.53 13.96
CA SER A 26 10.01 -2.52 15.36
C SER A 26 11.22 -2.79 16.24
N SER A 27 11.02 -2.94 17.55
CA SER A 27 12.11 -3.21 18.50
C SER A 27 13.22 -2.16 18.50
N PHE A 28 12.86 -0.89 18.31
CA PHE A 28 13.72 0.25 18.61
C PHE A 28 13.96 0.36 20.13
N GLY A 29 14.85 1.23 20.58
CA GLY A 29 15.22 1.31 21.99
C GLY A 29 16.57 0.64 22.32
N ASN A 30 17.41 0.38 21.32
CA ASN A 30 18.62 -0.43 21.52
C ASN A 30 19.78 0.35 22.12
N ASN A 31 19.84 1.67 22.01
CA ASN A 31 20.89 2.47 22.65
C ASN A 31 20.80 2.51 24.18
N THR A 32 21.48 1.57 24.84
CA THR A 32 21.49 1.45 26.30
C THR A 32 22.42 2.44 26.99
N ASN A 33 23.35 3.05 26.26
CA ASN A 33 24.33 3.97 26.83
C ASN A 33 23.78 5.41 26.88
N ILE A 34 23.02 5.81 25.86
CA ILE A 34 22.44 7.15 25.71
C ILE A 34 20.99 6.99 25.27
N THR A 35 20.09 6.81 26.24
CA THR A 35 18.68 6.49 25.95
C THR A 35 17.91 7.62 25.27
N SER A 36 18.40 8.85 25.34
CA SER A 36 17.81 9.98 24.61
C SER A 36 17.97 9.86 23.09
N TYR A 37 18.89 9.03 22.59
CA TYR A 37 19.07 8.80 21.15
C TYR A 37 18.07 7.81 20.58
N ASN A 38 17.32 7.11 21.43
CA ASN A 38 16.38 6.12 20.96
C ASN A 38 15.31 6.71 20.05
N VAL A 39 14.98 5.93 19.04
CA VAL A 39 13.97 6.24 18.04
C VAL A 39 12.66 5.58 18.45
N SER A 40 11.54 6.24 18.15
CA SER A 40 10.21 5.68 18.35
C SER A 40 9.22 6.14 17.28
N GLY A 41 8.03 5.56 17.27
CA GLY A 41 7.01 5.79 16.25
C GLY A 41 7.10 4.82 15.08
N ASP A 42 6.33 5.12 14.04
CA ASP A 42 6.14 4.22 12.92
C ASP A 42 7.29 4.37 11.92
N VAL A 43 7.90 3.24 11.59
CA VAL A 43 8.95 3.14 10.56
C VAL A 43 8.58 1.99 9.64
N THR A 44 8.42 2.25 8.36
CA THR A 44 8.11 1.21 7.37
C THR A 44 9.14 1.17 6.25
N VAL A 45 9.46 -0.04 5.81
CA VAL A 45 10.35 -0.30 4.67
C VAL A 45 9.51 -0.91 3.57
N THR A 46 9.60 -0.34 2.37
CA THR A 46 8.85 -0.79 1.21
C THR A 46 9.78 -1.14 0.05
N LEU A 47 9.79 -2.40 -0.37
CA LEU A 47 10.40 -2.82 -1.62
C LEU A 47 9.45 -2.49 -2.77
N ASN A 48 9.91 -1.68 -3.73
CA ASN A 48 9.12 -1.22 -4.87
C ASN A 48 9.41 -2.04 -6.13
N ASN A 49 8.49 -1.95 -7.09
CA ASN A 49 8.53 -2.74 -8.34
C ASN A 49 9.57 -2.27 -9.36
N ASN A 50 10.29 -1.18 -9.07
CA ASN A 50 11.26 -0.50 -9.94
C ASN A 50 12.69 -0.58 -9.39
N ASN A 51 13.03 -1.61 -8.62
CA ASN A 51 14.35 -1.82 -8.00
C ASN A 51 14.76 -0.67 -7.06
N THR A 52 13.78 -0.07 -6.40
CA THR A 52 14.00 0.94 -5.36
C THR A 52 13.44 0.46 -4.04
N VAL A 53 14.01 0.95 -2.95
CA VAL A 53 13.50 0.73 -1.60
C VAL A 53 13.12 2.08 -0.99
N THR A 54 11.99 2.10 -0.31
CA THR A 54 11.47 3.28 0.37
C THR A 54 11.52 3.06 1.88
N LEU A 55 12.07 4.02 2.60
CA LEU A 55 11.97 4.10 4.06
C LEU A 55 11.02 5.26 4.39
N ASP A 56 9.92 4.93 5.03
CA ASP A 56 8.94 5.91 5.49
C ASP A 56 9.00 6.04 7.01
N LEU A 57 9.29 7.24 7.48
CA LEU A 57 9.25 7.64 8.89
C LEU A 57 7.94 8.37 9.11
N GLY A 58 6.99 7.69 9.76
CA GLY A 58 5.60 8.11 9.90
C GLY A 58 5.43 9.43 10.66
N THR A 59 4.22 9.96 10.68
CA THR A 59 3.93 11.25 11.34
C THR A 59 4.16 11.23 12.86
N ASN A 60 4.10 10.05 13.49
CA ASN A 60 4.41 9.84 14.89
C ASN A 60 5.89 9.50 15.16
N PHE A 61 6.74 9.42 14.12
CA PHE A 61 8.18 9.18 14.25
C PHE A 61 8.81 10.25 15.13
N GLN A 62 9.69 9.83 16.03
CA GLN A 62 10.39 10.69 16.96
C GLN A 62 11.83 10.22 17.12
N THR A 63 12.75 11.18 17.09
CA THR A 63 14.15 10.99 17.44
C THR A 63 14.66 12.26 18.12
N ALA A 64 15.71 12.14 18.94
CA ALA A 64 16.39 13.32 19.45
C ALA A 64 17.01 14.13 18.30
N GLY A 65 17.10 15.44 18.49
CA GLY A 65 17.87 16.28 17.59
C GLY A 65 19.35 15.90 17.59
N GLY A 66 19.97 15.97 16.43
CA GLY A 66 21.41 15.80 16.24
C GLY A 66 21.86 16.57 15.00
N PRO A 67 23.16 16.77 14.77
CA PRO A 67 23.63 17.55 13.63
C PRO A 67 23.56 16.80 12.30
N ASP A 68 23.74 15.47 12.29
CA ASP A 68 23.83 14.64 11.08
C ASP A 68 23.33 13.20 11.31
N ILE A 69 22.07 13.05 11.73
CA ILE A 69 21.46 11.72 11.97
C ILE A 69 20.95 11.17 10.64
N ARG A 70 21.47 10.01 10.24
CA ARG A 70 21.12 9.36 8.97
C ARG A 70 20.51 8.00 9.17
N ALA A 71 19.63 7.61 8.24
CA ALA A 71 19.04 6.29 8.19
C ALA A 71 19.68 5.41 7.12
N TYR A 72 19.79 4.13 7.45
CA TYR A 72 20.32 3.07 6.60
C TYR A 72 19.46 1.82 6.71
N LEU A 73 19.43 1.00 5.66
CA LEU A 73 19.23 -0.44 5.86
C LEU A 73 20.58 -1.08 6.14
N VAL A 74 20.60 -2.06 7.04
CA VAL A 74 21.78 -2.89 7.32
C VAL A 74 21.40 -4.35 7.17
N ASN A 75 22.27 -5.11 6.50
CA ASN A 75 22.30 -6.56 6.59
C ASN A 75 23.09 -6.94 7.85
N SER A 76 22.39 -7.45 8.86
CA SER A 76 23.03 -7.84 10.12
C SER A 76 24.00 -9.01 9.99
N ASN A 77 23.86 -9.83 8.93
CA ASN A 77 24.55 -11.11 8.77
C ASN A 77 24.45 -12.01 10.03
N GLY A 78 23.33 -11.92 10.76
CA GLY A 78 23.10 -12.67 12.00
C GLY A 78 23.87 -12.15 13.22
N ALA A 79 24.48 -10.96 13.14
CA ALA A 79 25.15 -10.34 14.28
C ALA A 79 24.16 -10.07 15.43
N SER A 80 24.61 -10.27 16.67
CA SER A 80 23.83 -9.94 17.86
C SER A 80 23.59 -8.43 17.97
N ASP A 81 22.51 -8.04 18.63
CA ASP A 81 22.18 -6.64 18.92
C ASP A 81 23.32 -5.90 19.64
N THR A 82 24.01 -6.58 20.56
CA THR A 82 25.20 -6.03 21.24
C THR A 82 26.36 -5.77 20.27
N ALA A 83 26.60 -6.67 19.32
CA ALA A 83 27.64 -6.44 18.31
C ALA A 83 27.27 -5.24 17.43
N LEU A 84 26.03 -5.21 16.91
CA LEU A 84 25.55 -4.13 16.05
C LEU A 84 25.65 -2.75 16.69
N ARG A 85 25.29 -2.60 17.99
CA ARG A 85 25.44 -1.31 18.71
C ARG A 85 26.87 -0.79 18.80
N ASN A 86 27.83 -1.70 18.79
CA ASN A 86 29.25 -1.36 18.90
C ASN A 86 29.94 -1.26 17.54
N SER A 87 29.22 -1.53 16.45
CA SER A 87 29.72 -1.43 15.08
C SER A 87 29.62 0.00 14.55
N LYS A 88 30.54 0.35 13.65
CA LYS A 88 30.44 1.58 12.85
C LYS A 88 29.67 1.30 11.58
N ILE A 89 28.93 2.29 11.10
CA ILE A 89 28.17 2.12 9.85
C ILE A 89 29.06 1.81 8.64
N ALA A 90 30.30 2.34 8.63
CA ALA A 90 31.28 2.08 7.58
C ALA A 90 31.73 0.61 7.48
N ASP A 91 31.60 -0.16 8.57
CA ASP A 91 32.02 -1.56 8.63
C ASP A 91 30.85 -2.53 8.35
N LEU A 92 29.63 -1.99 8.16
CA LEU A 92 28.41 -2.77 7.95
C LEU A 92 27.97 -2.73 6.49
N ASP A 93 27.45 -3.84 5.98
CA ASP A 93 26.81 -3.88 4.67
C ASP A 93 25.49 -3.11 4.73
N ASN A 94 25.47 -1.91 4.12
CA ASN A 94 24.38 -0.95 4.30
C ASN A 94 23.87 -0.30 3.00
N ILE A 95 22.63 0.18 3.01
CA ILE A 95 22.07 1.06 1.99
C ILE A 95 21.69 2.37 2.67
N GLU A 96 22.28 3.48 2.26
CA GLU A 96 22.01 4.81 2.82
C GLU A 96 20.76 5.44 2.20
N PHE A 97 19.88 5.99 3.05
CA PHE A 97 18.75 6.83 2.61
C PHE A 97 19.05 8.32 2.70
N GLY A 98 19.69 8.74 3.80
CA GLY A 98 20.10 10.11 4.02
C GLY A 98 19.64 10.69 5.36
N LEU A 99 19.62 12.03 5.41
CA LEU A 99 19.47 12.82 6.64
C LEU A 99 18.03 12.83 7.16
N VAL A 100 17.86 12.39 8.42
CA VAL A 100 16.60 12.24 9.17
C VAL A 100 16.44 13.32 10.25
N GLY A 101 17.55 13.84 10.78
CA GLY A 101 17.53 14.88 11.80
C GLY A 101 18.78 15.75 11.72
N CYS A 102 18.57 17.06 11.72
CA CYS A 102 19.61 18.08 11.64
C CYS A 102 19.16 19.38 12.30
N THR A 103 20.03 20.02 13.06
CA THR A 103 19.79 21.38 13.57
C THR A 103 20.20 22.41 12.51
N GLY A 104 19.25 23.20 12.01
CA GLY A 104 19.52 24.32 11.08
C GLY A 104 19.66 23.95 9.59
N CYS A 105 19.23 22.76 9.19
CA CYS A 105 19.27 22.33 7.79
C CYS A 105 18.19 22.98 6.91
N ILE A 106 18.47 23.05 5.61
CA ILE A 106 17.59 23.61 4.58
C ILE A 106 17.39 22.55 3.48
N PRO A 107 16.15 22.14 3.15
CA PRO A 107 14.89 22.52 3.81
C PRO A 107 14.82 21.99 5.25
N ALA A 108 14.09 22.71 6.11
CA ALA A 108 13.92 22.31 7.51
C ALA A 108 13.25 20.92 7.57
N ILE A 109 13.93 19.96 8.20
CA ILE A 109 13.34 18.67 8.51
C ILE A 109 12.40 18.88 9.71
N PRO A 110 11.19 18.28 9.71
CA PRO A 110 10.32 18.31 10.88
C PRO A 110 11.09 17.96 12.14
N SER A 111 10.83 18.65 13.25
CA SER A 111 11.59 18.46 14.51
C SER A 111 11.55 17.03 15.03
N ASN A 112 10.53 16.26 14.63
CA ASN A 112 10.37 14.86 15.00
C ASN A 112 11.08 13.89 14.02
N GLY A 113 11.53 14.36 12.84
CA GLY A 113 12.24 13.57 11.82
C GLY A 113 11.34 12.88 10.80
N ALA A 114 10.01 13.06 10.87
CA ALA A 114 9.06 12.41 9.97
C ALA A 114 9.34 12.79 8.50
N LYS A 115 9.57 11.78 7.66
CA LYS A 115 10.01 11.93 6.27
C LYS A 115 9.99 10.60 5.53
N SER A 116 9.81 10.65 4.21
CA SER A 116 9.95 9.50 3.33
C SER A 116 11.19 9.63 2.45
N PHE A 117 11.94 8.54 2.29
CA PHE A 117 13.12 8.44 1.43
C PHE A 117 12.93 7.31 0.46
N THR A 118 13.27 7.51 -0.81
CA THR A 118 13.32 6.43 -1.80
C THR A 118 14.67 6.45 -2.49
N VAL A 119 15.34 5.29 -2.48
CA VAL A 119 16.67 5.12 -3.08
C VAL A 119 16.69 3.90 -3.98
N ASN A 120 17.57 3.93 -4.98
CA ASN A 120 17.83 2.76 -5.81
C ASN A 120 18.57 1.70 -5.00
N ILE A 121 18.24 0.43 -5.16
CA ILE A 121 19.00 -0.67 -4.60
C ILE A 121 20.34 -0.75 -5.39
N PRO A 122 21.50 -0.56 -4.75
CA PRO A 122 22.78 -0.56 -5.44
C PRO A 122 23.10 -1.90 -6.11
N ASN A 123 23.84 -1.85 -7.22
CA ASN A 123 24.28 -3.05 -7.92
C ASN A 123 25.10 -3.97 -6.98
N GLY A 124 24.79 -5.26 -6.99
CA GLY A 124 25.46 -6.27 -6.16
C GLY A 124 24.91 -6.43 -4.75
N LYS A 125 23.92 -5.62 -4.33
CA LYS A 125 23.20 -5.82 -3.07
C LYS A 125 21.91 -6.60 -3.33
N ASN A 126 21.68 -7.66 -2.56
CA ASN A 126 20.40 -8.34 -2.52
C ASN A 126 19.57 -7.80 -1.36
N ILE A 127 18.41 -7.19 -1.68
CA ILE A 127 17.57 -6.53 -0.67
C ILE A 127 16.98 -7.52 0.36
N GLU A 128 16.88 -8.80 0.01
CA GLU A 128 16.38 -9.85 0.91
C GLU A 128 17.34 -10.15 2.08
N ASP A 129 18.61 -9.74 1.98
CA ASP A 129 19.60 -9.94 3.05
C ASP A 129 19.49 -8.87 4.15
N PHE A 130 18.77 -7.77 3.90
CA PHE A 130 18.67 -6.65 4.83
C PHE A 130 17.55 -6.89 5.85
N ASP A 131 17.81 -6.56 7.11
CA ASP A 131 16.93 -6.93 8.23
C ASP A 131 16.93 -5.90 9.38
N ARG A 132 17.69 -4.81 9.25
CA ARG A 132 17.73 -3.72 10.23
C ARG A 132 17.52 -2.36 9.58
N VAL A 133 16.71 -1.51 10.21
CA VAL A 133 16.75 -0.06 9.97
C VAL A 133 17.67 0.54 11.01
N PHE A 134 18.76 1.15 10.56
CA PHE A 134 19.84 1.64 11.40
C PHE A 134 19.90 3.16 11.35
N PHE A 135 19.98 3.81 12.51
CA PHE A 135 20.17 5.24 12.64
C PHE A 135 21.57 5.53 13.21
N TYR A 136 22.29 6.43 12.55
CA TYR A 136 23.69 6.71 12.88
C TYR A 136 24.00 8.18 12.70
N CYS A 137 24.77 8.75 13.63
CA CYS A 137 25.25 10.12 13.53
C CYS A 137 26.65 10.12 12.90
N LEU A 138 26.76 10.53 11.63
CA LEU A 138 28.05 10.52 10.93
C LEU A 138 29.01 11.57 11.46
N ALA A 139 28.52 12.76 11.84
CA ALA A 139 29.37 13.85 12.31
C ALA A 139 30.20 13.49 13.57
N PHE A 140 29.69 12.58 14.40
CA PHE A 140 30.37 12.13 15.62
C PHE A 140 30.77 10.66 15.61
N ASP A 141 30.56 9.95 14.50
CA ASP A 141 30.80 8.50 14.39
C ASP A 141 30.12 7.72 15.53
N GLN A 142 28.84 8.01 15.78
CA GLN A 142 28.08 7.47 16.91
C GLN A 142 26.85 6.67 16.49
N PHE A 143 26.67 5.53 17.16
CA PHE A 143 25.43 4.75 17.10
C PHE A 143 24.26 5.53 17.70
N TRP A 144 23.15 5.62 16.98
CA TRP A 144 21.94 6.32 17.44
C TRP A 144 20.90 5.35 17.95
N ASP A 145 20.34 4.53 17.06
CA ASP A 145 19.44 3.42 17.39
C ASP A 145 19.33 2.45 16.19
N PHE A 146 18.70 1.30 16.37
CA PHE A 146 18.22 0.49 15.26
C PHE A 146 16.93 -0.22 15.63
N GLY A 147 16.17 -0.62 14.61
CA GLY A 147 15.04 -1.53 14.72
C GLY A 147 15.16 -2.68 13.74
N SER A 148 14.37 -3.72 13.99
CA SER A 148 14.33 -4.94 13.19
C SER A 148 13.04 -5.01 12.38
N PHE A 149 13.14 -5.49 11.15
CA PHE A 149 11.99 -5.78 10.31
C PHE A 149 12.14 -7.17 9.71
N ALA A 150 11.02 -7.76 9.26
CA ALA A 150 11.07 -9.03 8.56
C ALA A 150 11.66 -8.82 7.15
N SER A 151 12.82 -9.42 6.89
CA SER A 151 13.48 -9.39 5.58
C SER A 151 12.54 -9.82 4.47
N PHE A 152 12.65 -9.16 3.32
CA PHE A 152 11.83 -9.47 2.16
C PHE A 152 12.13 -10.88 1.64
N ASN A 153 11.07 -11.59 1.26
CA ASN A 153 11.14 -12.91 0.63
C ASN A 153 9.87 -13.16 -0.18
N ALA A 154 9.87 -14.21 -1.00
CA ALA A 154 8.72 -14.55 -1.84
C ALA A 154 7.40 -14.77 -1.07
N THR A 155 7.46 -15.11 0.21
CA THR A 155 6.26 -15.40 1.03
C THR A 155 5.62 -14.13 1.57
N ASN A 156 6.41 -13.18 2.10
CA ASN A 156 5.89 -11.92 2.63
C ASN A 156 5.67 -10.84 1.56
N CYS A 157 6.33 -10.97 0.41
CA CYS A 157 6.13 -10.11 -0.75
C CYS A 157 5.22 -10.73 -1.81
N SER A 158 4.54 -11.83 -1.47
CA SER A 158 3.46 -12.37 -2.28
C SER A 158 2.33 -11.35 -2.37
N SER A 159 1.91 -11.05 -3.60
CA SER A 159 0.89 -10.08 -3.96
C SER A 159 -0.48 -10.48 -3.39
N VAL A 160 -0.72 -10.26 -2.10
CA VAL A 160 -2.09 -10.18 -1.60
C VAL A 160 -2.57 -8.80 -2.00
N LEU A 161 -3.27 -8.71 -3.14
CA LEU A 161 -4.04 -7.54 -3.54
C LEU A 161 -4.99 -7.19 -2.38
N ASN A 162 -4.57 -6.26 -1.51
CA ASN A 162 -5.42 -5.74 -0.47
C ASN A 162 -6.41 -4.79 -1.15
N ILE A 163 -7.66 -5.21 -1.29
CA ILE A 163 -8.74 -4.32 -1.73
C ILE A 163 -9.11 -3.51 -0.49
N GLU A 164 -8.62 -2.28 -0.39
CA GLU A 164 -9.21 -1.33 0.56
C GLU A 164 -10.72 -1.32 0.34
N GLU A 165 -11.48 -1.65 1.40
CA GLU A 165 -12.92 -1.85 1.33
C GLU A 165 -13.62 -0.50 1.11
N ASN A 166 -13.66 -0.05 -0.14
CA ASN A 166 -14.18 1.26 -0.51
C ASN A 166 -15.67 1.36 -0.11
N ALA A 167 -16.05 2.42 0.59
CA ALA A 167 -17.43 2.64 1.06
C ALA A 167 -18.47 2.56 -0.06
N PHE A 168 -18.07 2.87 -1.30
CA PHE A 168 -18.93 2.74 -2.48
C PHE A 168 -19.30 1.28 -2.83
N ASN A 169 -18.47 0.30 -2.44
CA ASN A 169 -18.78 -1.13 -2.58
C ASN A 169 -19.89 -1.60 -1.64
N LYS A 170 -20.16 -0.87 -0.55
CA LYS A 170 -21.26 -1.12 0.40
C LYS A 170 -22.62 -0.68 -0.15
N THR A 171 -22.67 -0.18 -1.38
CA THR A 171 -23.92 0.17 -2.04
C THR A 171 -24.77 -1.08 -2.33
N SER A 172 -26.03 -1.04 -1.94
CA SER A 172 -27.01 -2.11 -2.07
C SER A 172 -28.23 -1.66 -2.89
N ILE A 173 -28.96 -2.61 -3.47
CA ILE A 173 -30.12 -2.36 -4.33
C ILE A 173 -31.29 -3.17 -3.78
N PHE A 174 -32.39 -2.51 -3.43
CA PHE A 174 -33.58 -3.17 -2.91
C PHE A 174 -34.89 -2.43 -3.28
N PRO A 175 -36.02 -3.15 -3.35
CA PRO A 175 -36.11 -4.60 -3.37
C PRO A 175 -35.45 -5.18 -4.63
N ASN A 176 -34.96 -6.41 -4.53
CA ASN A 176 -34.46 -7.17 -5.67
C ASN A 176 -34.80 -8.65 -5.43
N PRO A 177 -35.82 -9.23 -6.09
CA PRO A 177 -36.50 -8.71 -7.28
C PRO A 177 -37.44 -7.52 -7.05
N ALA A 178 -37.44 -6.55 -7.98
CA ALA A 178 -38.29 -5.36 -7.98
C ALA A 178 -39.49 -5.50 -8.94
N SER A 179 -40.59 -4.79 -8.66
CA SER A 179 -41.79 -4.76 -9.52
C SER A 179 -42.00 -3.42 -10.22
N SER A 180 -41.71 -2.31 -9.53
CA SER A 180 -42.00 -0.96 -10.02
C SER A 180 -41.01 0.08 -9.53
N ILE A 181 -40.50 -0.07 -8.32
CA ILE A 181 -39.53 0.86 -7.72
C ILE A 181 -38.34 0.07 -7.22
N VAL A 182 -37.16 0.65 -7.43
CA VAL A 182 -35.90 0.18 -6.84
C VAL A 182 -35.19 1.34 -6.16
N ARG A 183 -34.62 1.08 -4.98
CA ARG A 183 -33.83 2.02 -4.22
C ARG A 183 -32.38 1.58 -4.19
N ILE A 184 -31.47 2.54 -4.40
CA ILE A 184 -30.03 2.33 -4.27
C ILE A 184 -29.60 2.93 -2.94
N SER A 185 -29.23 2.09 -1.97
CA SER A 185 -28.74 2.57 -0.68
C SER A 185 -27.23 2.56 -0.63
N SER A 186 -26.63 3.68 -0.24
CA SER A 186 -25.17 3.84 -0.13
C SER A 186 -24.81 4.62 1.13
N PRO A 187 -23.62 4.37 1.74
CA PRO A 187 -23.12 5.19 2.85
C PRO A 187 -22.85 6.66 2.47
N THR A 188 -22.77 6.97 1.18
CA THR A 188 -22.55 8.32 0.67
C THR A 188 -23.81 8.86 -0.01
N ASP A 189 -24.05 10.16 0.09
CA ASP A 189 -25.14 10.87 -0.60
C ASP A 189 -24.63 11.60 -1.84
N ALA A 190 -23.91 10.85 -2.69
CA ALA A 190 -23.29 11.41 -3.90
C ALA A 190 -24.29 11.48 -5.06
N LEU A 191 -24.19 12.53 -5.89
CA LEU A 191 -24.89 12.58 -7.16
C LEU A 191 -24.31 11.50 -8.09
N THR A 192 -25.17 10.59 -8.55
CA THR A 192 -24.73 9.39 -9.26
C THR A 192 -25.52 9.24 -10.55
N GLN A 193 -24.82 8.97 -11.64
CA GLN A 193 -25.45 8.58 -12.88
C GLN A 193 -25.80 7.09 -12.81
N ILE A 194 -27.09 6.79 -12.97
CA ILE A 194 -27.61 5.43 -13.02
C ILE A 194 -27.88 5.03 -14.47
N ARG A 195 -27.40 3.85 -14.85
CA ARG A 195 -27.68 3.22 -16.14
C ARG A 195 -28.13 1.79 -15.91
N ILE A 196 -29.26 1.41 -16.50
CA ILE A 196 -29.75 0.02 -16.48
C ILE A 196 -29.57 -0.58 -17.87
N PHE A 197 -28.90 -1.73 -17.94
CA PHE A 197 -28.64 -2.46 -19.17
C PHE A 197 -29.46 -3.75 -19.19
N ASN A 198 -30.01 -4.09 -20.35
CA ASN A 198 -30.60 -5.42 -20.57
C ASN A 198 -29.51 -6.50 -20.78
N ALA A 199 -29.93 -7.75 -20.92
CA ALA A 199 -29.02 -8.89 -21.13
C ALA A 199 -28.14 -8.79 -22.39
N LEU A 200 -28.47 -7.91 -23.35
CA LEU A 200 -27.68 -7.65 -24.56
C LEU A 200 -26.72 -6.47 -24.40
N GLY A 201 -26.64 -5.87 -23.20
CA GLY A 201 -25.80 -4.70 -22.93
C GLY A 201 -26.38 -3.38 -23.46
N LYS A 202 -27.64 -3.35 -23.90
CA LYS A 202 -28.31 -2.11 -24.33
C LYS A 202 -28.83 -1.33 -23.10
N VAL A 203 -28.54 -0.03 -23.04
CA VAL A 203 -29.12 0.87 -22.04
C VAL A 203 -30.64 0.98 -22.26
N VAL A 204 -31.42 0.66 -21.23
CA VAL A 204 -32.89 0.72 -21.22
C VAL A 204 -33.43 1.77 -20.26
N HIS A 205 -32.61 2.27 -19.34
CA HIS A 205 -32.92 3.39 -18.45
C HIS A 205 -31.65 4.17 -18.14
N GLN A 206 -31.74 5.49 -18.08
CA GLN A 206 -30.64 6.37 -17.67
C GLN A 206 -31.20 7.57 -16.91
N SER A 207 -30.60 7.89 -15.76
CA SER A 207 -30.99 9.02 -14.93
C SER A 207 -29.81 9.52 -14.09
N GLU A 208 -29.89 10.77 -13.65
CA GLU A 208 -28.98 11.34 -12.65
C GLU A 208 -29.79 11.55 -11.38
N VAL A 209 -29.42 10.83 -10.32
CA VAL A 209 -30.12 10.86 -9.03
C VAL A 209 -29.10 10.92 -7.91
N ARG A 210 -29.45 11.53 -6.78
CA ARG A 210 -28.67 11.31 -5.55
C ARG A 210 -28.89 9.88 -5.08
N LEU A 211 -27.85 9.24 -4.53
CA LEU A 211 -27.98 7.94 -3.88
C LEU A 211 -29.04 8.03 -2.77
N ASN A 212 -29.67 6.91 -2.42
CA ASN A 212 -30.83 6.86 -1.53
C ASN A 212 -32.10 7.52 -2.11
N ASN A 213 -32.22 7.66 -3.42
CA ASN A 213 -33.50 7.95 -4.08
C ASN A 213 -34.08 6.70 -4.75
N ASP A 214 -35.38 6.79 -5.00
CA ASP A 214 -36.17 5.77 -5.65
C ASP A 214 -36.09 5.94 -7.18
N ILE A 215 -35.99 4.83 -7.89
CA ILE A 215 -35.91 4.76 -9.33
C ILE A 215 -37.11 3.97 -9.83
N ASP A 216 -37.88 4.58 -10.72
CA ASP A 216 -39.01 3.93 -11.37
C ASP A 216 -38.52 2.97 -12.46
N VAL A 217 -38.82 1.69 -12.27
CA VAL A 217 -38.52 0.56 -13.16
C VAL A 217 -39.80 -0.12 -13.68
N SER A 218 -40.98 0.47 -13.45
CA SER A 218 -42.28 -0.08 -13.85
C SER A 218 -42.41 -0.33 -15.36
N ASN A 219 -41.68 0.44 -16.17
CA ASN A 219 -41.66 0.31 -17.62
C ASN A 219 -40.74 -0.82 -18.13
N LEU A 220 -39.97 -1.47 -17.25
CA LEU A 220 -39.09 -2.58 -17.61
C LEU A 220 -39.88 -3.90 -17.61
N LYS A 221 -39.65 -4.72 -18.63
CA LYS A 221 -40.22 -6.08 -18.68
C LYS A 221 -39.52 -6.99 -17.67
N SER A 222 -40.23 -8.01 -17.21
CA SER A 222 -39.70 -9.08 -16.37
C SER A 222 -38.41 -9.66 -16.95
N GLY A 223 -37.36 -9.78 -16.15
CA GLY A 223 -36.06 -10.24 -16.63
C GLY A 223 -34.86 -9.82 -15.76
N ILE A 224 -33.66 -10.15 -16.26
CA ILE A 224 -32.38 -9.82 -15.60
C ILE A 224 -31.75 -8.60 -16.28
N TYR A 225 -31.29 -7.68 -15.46
CA TYR A 225 -30.65 -6.43 -15.85
C TYR A 225 -29.35 -6.22 -15.07
N ILE A 226 -28.49 -5.35 -15.59
CA ILE A 226 -27.33 -4.84 -14.89
C ILE A 226 -27.59 -3.37 -14.58
N LEU A 227 -27.60 -3.01 -13.30
CA LEU A 227 -27.62 -1.62 -12.87
C LEU A 227 -26.18 -1.17 -12.64
N SER A 228 -25.76 -0.13 -13.34
CA SER A 228 -24.50 0.57 -13.12
C SER A 228 -24.77 1.91 -12.45
N ALA A 229 -24.02 2.20 -11.38
CA ALA A 229 -24.06 3.46 -10.67
C ALA A 229 -22.67 4.09 -10.72
N ILE A 230 -22.57 5.29 -11.30
CA ILE A 230 -21.31 5.98 -11.59
C ILE A 230 -21.29 7.32 -10.86
N SER A 231 -20.31 7.51 -9.98
CA SER A 231 -20.09 8.75 -9.22
C SER A 231 -18.63 9.16 -9.35
N ASP A 232 -18.36 10.33 -9.92
CA ASP A 232 -17.02 10.87 -10.20
C ASP A 232 -16.05 9.85 -10.84
N ARG A 233 -15.18 9.22 -10.03
CA ARG A 233 -14.16 8.23 -10.45
C ARG A 233 -14.52 6.79 -10.10
N GLN A 234 -15.72 6.54 -9.58
CA GLN A 234 -16.12 5.24 -9.06
C GLN A 234 -17.34 4.71 -9.83
N SER A 235 -17.33 3.41 -10.12
CA SER A 235 -18.44 2.72 -10.76
C SER A 235 -18.68 1.39 -10.07
N ILE A 236 -19.95 1.10 -9.78
CA ILE A 236 -20.39 -0.22 -9.34
C ILE A 236 -21.37 -0.78 -10.35
N SER A 237 -21.37 -2.10 -10.47
CA SER A 237 -22.38 -2.84 -11.23
C SER A 237 -23.01 -3.90 -10.35
N LYS A 238 -24.34 -3.96 -10.35
CA LYS A 238 -25.12 -4.91 -9.55
C LYS A 238 -26.19 -5.54 -10.42
N LYS A 239 -26.45 -6.82 -10.18
CA LYS A 239 -27.55 -7.55 -10.83
C LYS A 239 -28.89 -7.03 -10.29
N LEU A 240 -29.82 -6.72 -11.18
CA LEU A 240 -31.20 -6.35 -10.87
C LEU A 240 -32.15 -7.35 -11.54
N VAL A 241 -33.14 -7.84 -10.80
CA VAL A 241 -34.19 -8.74 -11.30
C VAL A 241 -35.52 -7.99 -11.25
N ILE A 242 -36.20 -7.91 -12.39
CA ILE A 242 -37.56 -7.36 -12.49
C ILE A 242 -38.56 -8.51 -12.60
N LYS A 243 -39.63 -8.43 -11.82
CA LYS A 243 -40.72 -9.43 -11.78
C LYS A 243 -41.58 -9.42 -13.03
#